data_AF-A0A369QGY7-F1
#
_entry.id   AF-A0A369QGY7-F1
#
_cell.length_a   1.000
_cell.length_b   1.000
_cell.length_c   1.000
_cell.angle_alpha   90.00
_cell.angle_beta   90.00
_cell.angle_gamma   90.00
#
_symmetry.space_group_name_H-M   'P 1'
#
loop_
_entity.id
_entity.type
_entity.pdbx_description
1 polymer ?
#
loop_
_entity_poly.entity_id
_entity_poly.type
_entity_poly.pdbx_seq_one_letter_code
_entity_poly.pdbx_strand_id
1 'polypeptide(L)'
;MQANSIILMVVFSLCGILLGLIGHHIRKKQAIESIMLPGLVLRNVKDKKALATFVGNNLSSMGFISLLIGGSILLLPTVKMIVLLMFLVALIAICIRLIVGLRKFKSS
;
A
#
# COMPACT_ATOMS: atom_id res chain seq x y z
N MET A 1 7.62 26.08 9.28
CA MET A 1 6.47 25.16 9.09
C MET A 1 6.27 24.73 7.64
N GLN A 2 6.43 25.58 6.62
CA GLN A 2 6.27 25.20 5.19
C GLN A 2 7.25 24.12 4.72
N ALA A 3 8.53 24.19 5.11
CA ALA A 3 9.54 23.21 4.70
C ALA A 3 9.16 21.76 5.08
N ASN A 4 8.64 21.54 6.29
CA ASN A 4 8.19 20.21 6.73
C ASN A 4 7.00 19.69 5.92
N SER A 5 6.08 20.57 5.49
CA SER A 5 4.95 20.19 4.64
C SER A 5 5.39 19.81 3.23
N ILE A 6 6.39 20.50 2.67
CA ILE A 6 6.96 20.16 1.36
C ILE A 6 7.69 18.82 1.43
N ILE A 7 8.48 18.59 2.48
CA ILE A 7 9.19 17.32 2.68
C ILE A 7 8.18 16.17 2.78
N LEU A 8 7.13 16.31 3.60
CA LEU A 8 6.08 15.29 3.70
C LEU A 8 5.42 15.01 2.36
N MET A 9 5.08 16.06 1.59
CA MET A 9 4.46 15.92 0.28
C MET A 9 5.33 15.09 -0.67
N VAL A 10 6.63 15.40 -0.73
CA VAL A 10 7.58 14.67 -1.58
C VAL A 10 7.69 13.21 -1.15
N VAL A 11 7.80 12.95 0.16
CA VAL A 11 7.87 11.58 0.70
C VAL A 11 6.62 10.78 0.37
N PHE A 12 5.42 11.31 0.64
CA PHE A 12 4.16 10.61 0.36
C PHE A 12 3.92 10.42 -1.14
N SER A 13 4.32 11.38 -1.96
CA SER A 13 4.18 11.27 -3.42
C SER A 13 5.12 10.19 -3.98
N LEU A 14 6.39 10.19 -3.56
CA LEU A 14 7.36 9.16 -3.95
C LEU A 14 6.93 7.77 -3.48
N CYS A 15 6.51 7.63 -2.21
CA CYS A 15 5.96 6.37 -1.71
C CYS A 15 4.75 5.93 -2.52
N GLY A 16 3.85 6.87 -2.85
CA GLY A 16 2.64 6.58 -3.61
C GLY A 16 2.93 6.03 -5.00
N ILE A 17 3.83 6.68 -5.74
CA ILE A 17 4.29 6.22 -7.06
C ILE A 17 4.97 4.86 -6.94
N LEU A 18 5.88 4.69 -5.98
CA LEU A 18 6.65 3.46 -5.82
C LEU A 18 5.74 2.26 -5.52
N LEU A 19 4.81 2.41 -4.57
CA LEU A 19 3.82 1.39 -4.22
C LEU A 19 2.88 1.08 -5.38
N GLY A 20 2.49 2.11 -6.14
CA GLY A 20 1.70 1.96 -7.37
C GLY A 20 2.42 1.12 -8.42
N LEU A 21 3.68 1.44 -8.70
CA LEU A 21 4.52 0.72 -9.67
C LEU A 21 4.81 -0.72 -9.23
N ILE A 22 5.16 -0.92 -7.96
CA ILE A 22 5.41 -2.26 -7.38
C ILE A 22 4.13 -3.10 -7.47
N GLY A 23 2.98 -2.56 -7.07
CA GLY A 23 1.69 -3.25 -7.14
C GLY A 23 1.33 -3.64 -8.58
N HIS A 24 1.55 -2.73 -9.54
CA HIS A 24 1.35 -3.01 -10.96
C HIS A 24 2.32 -4.09 -11.48
N HIS A 25 3.59 -4.01 -11.10
CA HIS A 25 4.62 -4.96 -11.53
C HIS A 25 4.32 -6.37 -11.03
N ILE A 26 3.96 -6.49 -9.75
CA ILE A 26 3.56 -7.75 -9.11
C ILE A 26 2.34 -8.35 -9.83
N ARG A 27 1.32 -7.53 -10.10
CA ARG A 27 0.12 -7.98 -10.82
C ARG A 27 0.43 -8.46 -12.23
N LYS A 28 1.30 -7.75 -12.96
CA LYS A 28 1.61 -8.02 -14.37
C LYS A 28 2.54 -9.21 -14.54
N LYS A 29 3.61 -9.30 -13.75
CA LYS A 29 4.60 -10.39 -13.87
C LYS A 29 4.19 -11.67 -13.15
N GLN A 30 3.17 -11.64 -12.30
CA GLN A 30 2.83 -12.75 -11.39
C GLN A 30 4.06 -13.24 -10.59
N ALA A 31 5.03 -12.34 -10.36
CA ALA A 31 6.38 -12.65 -9.89
C ALA A 31 6.46 -12.97 -8.39
N ILE A 32 5.35 -13.35 -7.77
CA ILE A 32 5.35 -13.73 -6.37
C ILE A 32 5.72 -15.21 -6.28
N GLU A 33 7.02 -15.48 -6.25
CA GLU A 33 7.53 -16.82 -5.92
C GLU A 33 7.47 -17.10 -4.43
N SER A 34 7.68 -16.07 -3.61
CA SER A 34 7.49 -16.12 -2.16
C SER A 34 7.21 -14.71 -1.64
N ILE A 35 6.35 -14.62 -0.62
CA ILE A 35 6.22 -13.41 0.21
C ILE A 35 6.66 -13.80 1.60
N MET A 36 7.67 -13.11 2.08
CA MET A 36 8.12 -13.22 3.46
C MET A 36 7.72 -11.94 4.18
N LEU A 37 6.70 -12.04 5.02
CA LEU A 37 6.28 -11.00 5.95
C LEU A 37 6.64 -11.46 7.38
N PRO A 38 6.83 -10.54 8.33
CA PRO A 38 7.03 -10.90 9.73
C PRO A 38 5.87 -11.80 10.22
N GLY A 39 6.19 -13.04 10.60
CA GLY A 39 5.19 -14.03 11.05
C GLY A 39 4.38 -14.73 9.94
N LEU A 40 4.64 -14.46 8.66
CA LEU A 40 3.95 -15.10 7.54
C LEU A 40 4.92 -15.43 6.40
N VAL A 41 5.29 -16.70 6.30
CA VAL A 41 6.06 -17.25 5.19
C VAL A 41 5.11 -18.02 4.30
N LEU A 42 4.81 -17.48 3.11
CA LEU A 42 4.05 -18.17 2.08
C LEU A 42 5.05 -18.91 1.17
N ARG A 43 5.28 -20.20 1.45
CA ARG A 43 5.98 -21.13 0.56
C ARG A 43 4.92 -22.04 -0.09
N ASN A 44 4.97 -22.23 -1.41
CA ASN A 44 4.05 -23.08 -2.20
C ASN A 44 2.58 -22.61 -2.32
N VAL A 45 2.34 -21.36 -2.73
CA VAL A 45 0.97 -20.92 -3.02
C VAL A 45 0.48 -21.52 -4.35
N LYS A 46 -0.57 -22.36 -4.29
CA LYS A 46 -1.18 -23.03 -5.45
C LYS A 46 -1.73 -22.03 -6.48
N ASP A 47 -2.41 -20.97 -6.02
CA ASP A 47 -2.99 -19.92 -6.87
C ASP A 47 -2.14 -18.63 -6.90
N LYS A 48 -0.97 -18.71 -7.54
CA LYS A 48 -0.01 -17.58 -7.67
C LYS A 48 -0.63 -16.34 -8.34
N LYS A 49 -1.51 -16.53 -9.33
CA LYS A 49 -2.20 -15.43 -10.04
C LYS A 49 -3.17 -14.68 -9.13
N ALA A 50 -3.93 -15.40 -8.30
CA ALA A 50 -4.86 -14.79 -7.36
C ALA A 50 -4.10 -14.03 -6.27
N LEU A 51 -3.03 -14.61 -5.74
CA LEU A 51 -2.14 -13.96 -4.76
C LEU A 51 -1.51 -12.68 -5.34
N ALA A 52 -0.92 -12.75 -6.53
CA ALA A 52 -0.31 -11.60 -7.18
C ALA A 52 -1.30 -10.48 -7.47
N THR A 53 -2.53 -10.82 -7.90
CA THR A 53 -3.59 -9.84 -8.12
C THR A 53 -4.06 -9.22 -6.80
N PHE A 54 -4.22 -10.02 -5.75
CA PHE A 54 -4.62 -9.56 -4.43
C PHE A 54 -3.59 -8.59 -3.84
N VAL A 55 -2.33 -9.01 -3.79
CA VAL A 55 -1.23 -8.21 -3.25
C VAL A 55 -1.00 -6.96 -4.09
N GLY A 56 -0.96 -7.11 -5.42
CA GLY A 56 -0.78 -6.00 -6.35
C GLY A 56 -1.88 -4.94 -6.22
N ASN A 57 -3.15 -5.35 -6.14
CA ASN A 57 -4.25 -4.39 -5.96
C ASN A 57 -4.19 -3.68 -4.61
N ASN A 58 -3.88 -4.37 -3.51
CA ASN A 58 -3.77 -3.73 -2.20
C ASN A 58 -2.58 -2.74 -2.16
N LEU A 59 -1.43 -3.10 -2.73
CA LEU A 59 -0.26 -2.21 -2.86
C LEU A 59 -0.58 -0.97 -3.72
N SER A 60 -1.23 -1.16 -4.87
CA SER A 60 -1.64 -0.02 -5.71
C SER A 60 -2.65 0.88 -5.00
N SER A 61 -3.59 0.31 -4.21
CA SER A 61 -4.51 1.11 -3.40
C SER A 61 -3.80 1.90 -2.30
N MET A 62 -2.81 1.31 -1.61
CA MET A 62 -1.96 2.05 -0.67
C MET A 62 -1.22 3.19 -1.37
N GLY A 63 -0.68 2.92 -2.57
CA GLY A 63 0.00 3.92 -3.37
C GLY A 63 -0.91 5.09 -3.76
N PHE A 64 -2.14 4.80 -4.20
CA PHE A 64 -3.14 5.81 -4.52
C PHE A 64 -3.52 6.66 -3.30
N ILE A 65 -3.75 6.04 -2.14
CA ILE A 65 -4.02 6.77 -0.90
C ILE A 65 -2.85 7.66 -0.50
N SER A 66 -1.62 7.16 -0.63
CA SER A 66 -0.41 7.95 -0.34
C SER A 66 -0.30 9.19 -1.25
N LEU A 67 -0.69 9.09 -2.53
CA LEU A 67 -0.76 10.24 -3.43
C LEU A 67 -1.83 11.25 -3.01
N LEU A 68 -3.01 10.76 -2.59
CA LEU A 68 -4.08 11.63 -2.07
C LEU A 68 -3.65 12.36 -0.80
N ILE A 69 -2.89 11.72 0.09
CA ILE A 69 -2.27 12.38 1.25
C ILE A 69 -1.35 13.51 0.77
N GLY A 70 -0.42 13.19 -0.13
CA GLY A 70 0.52 14.18 -0.69
C GLY A 70 -0.19 15.40 -1.28
N GLY A 71 -1.22 15.20 -2.10
CA GLY A 71 -2.02 16.28 -2.67
C GLY A 71 -2.82 17.06 -1.64
N SER A 72 -3.39 16.38 -0.64
CA SER A 72 -4.19 17.03 0.42
C SER A 72 -3.38 17.98 1.31
N ILE A 73 -2.09 17.71 1.49
CA ILE A 73 -1.19 18.58 2.28
C ILE A 73 -1.07 19.97 1.64
N LEU A 74 -1.19 20.06 0.32
CA LEU A 74 -1.06 21.31 -0.43
C LEU A 74 -2.42 22.03 -0.58
N LEU A 75 -3.49 21.27 -0.82
CA LEU A 75 -4.83 21.81 -1.08
C LEU A 75 -5.61 22.20 0.18
N LEU A 76 -5.35 21.55 1.31
CA LEU A 76 -6.19 21.67 2.51
C LEU A 76 -5.36 21.86 3.80
N PRO A 77 -4.55 22.93 3.92
CA PRO A 77 -3.66 23.12 5.07
C PRO A 77 -4.39 23.26 6.40
N THR A 78 -5.62 23.76 6.41
CA THR A 78 -6.44 24.01 7.60
C THR A 78 -6.99 22.73 8.23
N VAL A 79 -7.30 21.72 7.42
CA VAL A 79 -7.85 20.42 7.87
C VAL A 79 -6.86 19.26 7.71
N LYS A 80 -5.59 19.57 7.39
CA LYS A 80 -4.54 18.58 7.10
C LYS A 80 -4.43 17.48 8.15
N MET A 81 -4.58 17.80 9.44
CA MET A 81 -4.47 16.84 10.54
C MET A 81 -5.58 15.79 10.51
N ILE A 82 -6.84 16.20 10.29
CA ILE A 82 -7.99 15.30 10.22
C ILE A 82 -7.88 14.41 8.98
N VAL A 83 -7.52 15.01 7.85
CA VAL A 83 -7.36 14.31 6.58
C VAL A 83 -6.23 13.28 6.65
N LEU A 84 -5.07 13.65 7.22
CA LEU A 84 -3.97 12.73 7.49
C LEU A 84 -4.40 11.57 8.41
N LEU A 85 -5.19 11.85 9.45
CA LEU A 85 -5.69 10.83 10.37
C LEU A 85 -6.60 9.82 9.64
N MET A 86 -7.53 10.29 8.82
CA MET A 86 -8.41 9.43 8.02
C MET A 86 -7.62 8.53 7.07
N PHE A 87 -6.62 9.09 6.39
CA PHE A 87 -5.80 8.31 5.47
C PHE A 87 -4.89 7.32 6.20
N LEU A 88 -4.41 7.66 7.40
CA LEU A 88 -3.66 6.72 8.26
C LEU A 88 -4.54 5.53 8.65
N VAL A 89 -5.79 5.77 9.05
CA VAL A 89 -6.75 4.69 9.35
C VAL A 89 -7.00 3.83 8.11
N ALA A 90 -7.14 4.44 6.93
CA ALA A 90 -7.31 3.70 5.68
C ALA A 90 -6.08 2.84 5.34
N LEU A 91 -4.86 3.34 5.54
CA LEU A 91 -3.62 2.58 5.35
C LEU A 91 -3.57 1.38 6.31
N ILE A 92 -3.88 1.58 7.59
CA ILE A 92 -3.95 0.50 8.59
C ILE A 92 -4.97 -0.57 8.18
N ALA A 93 -6.16 -0.16 7.73
CA ALA A 93 -7.18 -1.09 7.26
C ALA A 93 -6.71 -1.92 6.07
N ILE A 94 -6.00 -1.32 5.11
CA ILE A 94 -5.43 -2.07 3.96
C ILE A 94 -4.29 -3.00 4.42
N CYS A 95 -3.45 -2.59 5.36
CA CYS A 95 -2.43 -3.46 5.97
C CYS A 95 -3.07 -4.70 6.61
N ILE A 96 -4.12 -4.49 7.42
CA ILE A 96 -4.86 -5.59 8.06
C ILE A 96 -5.49 -6.50 7.00
N ARG A 97 -6.15 -5.91 5.98
CA ARG A 97 -6.75 -6.66 4.86
C ARG A 97 -5.70 -7.50 4.14
N LEU A 98 -4.50 -6.94 3.90
CA LEU A 98 -3.40 -7.66 3.29
C LEU A 98 -2.98 -8.86 4.17
N ILE A 99 -2.70 -8.65 5.46
CA ILE A 99 -2.24 -9.71 6.37
C ILE A 99 -3.29 -10.83 6.50
N VAL A 100 -4.55 -10.48 6.75
CA VAL A 100 -5.65 -11.46 6.89
C VAL A 100 -5.92 -12.18 5.57
N GLY A 101 -5.90 -11.46 4.45
CA GLY A 101 -6.08 -12.06 3.13
C GLY A 101 -4.95 -13.03 2.77
N LEU A 102 -3.71 -12.69 3.12
CA LEU A 102 -2.55 -13.55 2.91
C LEU A 102 -2.61 -14.85 3.73
N ARG A 103 -3.24 -14.84 4.91
CA ARG A 103 -3.47 -16.08 5.69
C ARG A 103 -4.33 -17.10 4.94
N LYS A 104 -5.25 -16.65 4.07
CA LYS A 104 -6.08 -17.57 3.24
C LYS A 104 -5.23 -18.39 2.26
N PHE A 105 -4.07 -17.87 1.86
CA PHE A 105 -3.15 -18.55 0.94
C PHE A 105 -2.09 -19.40 1.65
N LYS A 106 -2.05 -19.40 3.00
CA LYS A 106 -1.11 -20.22 3.80
C LYS A 106 -1.60 -21.67 3.99
N SER A 107 -2.91 -21.91 3.88
CA SER A 107 -3.55 -23.20 4.20
C SER A 107 -4.07 -23.97 2.98
N SER A 108 -3.66 -23.63 1.76
CA SER A 108 -3.97 -24.39 0.54
C SER A 108 -2.71 -24.92 -0.11
#